data_AF-A0A9W9ZM67-F1
#
_entry.id   AF-A0A9W9ZM67-F1
#
_cell.length_a   1.000
_cell.length_b   1.000
_cell.length_c   1.000
_cell.angle_alpha   90.00
_cell.angle_beta   90.00
_cell.angle_gamma   90.00
#
_symmetry.space_group_name_H-M   'P 1'
#
loop_
_entity.id
_entity.type
_entity.pdbx_description
1 polymer ?
#
loop_
_entity_poly.entity_id
_entity_poly.type
_entity_poly.pdbx_seq_one_letter_code
_entity_poly.pdbx_strand_id
1 'polypeptide(L)'
;MWRRKEILKELEEKMSKVTDESTIVRKEYKVSRRQLELLKPKIETVFNSTKCDRASITELLGGGVTADDNNIIQYLGIIEQKCNELLQTKALQKVKLALDEARETPIDGLQGVGPQPAHGNISIAPPTIEEEGDQSWYSNDAKPLTVEEVQALILQLANVRGGILKGAGASKYPAKRKRA
;
A
#
# COMPACT_ATOMS: atom_id res chain seq x y z
N MET A 1 19.88 -46.89 16.92
CA MET A 1 20.94 -45.95 16.45
C MET A 1 20.59 -45.20 15.17
N TRP A 2 19.92 -45.80 14.17
CA TRP A 2 19.61 -45.15 12.89
C TRP A 2 18.66 -43.94 12.99
N ARG A 3 17.56 -44.04 13.74
CA ARG A 3 16.61 -42.94 13.94
C ARG A 3 17.22 -41.68 14.54
N ARG A 4 18.18 -41.82 15.47
CA ARG A 4 18.89 -40.67 16.07
C ARG A 4 19.75 -39.95 15.04
N LYS A 5 20.40 -40.68 14.13
CA LYS A 5 21.19 -40.08 13.04
C LYS A 5 20.31 -39.32 12.06
N GLU A 6 19.14 -39.88 11.73
CA GLU A 6 18.17 -39.23 10.85
C GLU A 6 17.66 -37.91 11.43
N ILE A 7 17.26 -37.91 12.71
CA ILE A 7 16.78 -36.70 13.40
C ILE A 7 17.88 -35.64 13.46
N LEU A 8 19.14 -36.03 13.70
CA LEU A 8 20.27 -35.10 13.72
C LEU A 8 20.50 -34.46 12.35
N LYS A 9 20.45 -35.25 11.27
CA LYS A 9 20.59 -34.75 9.91
C LYS A 9 19.46 -33.79 9.52
N GLU A 10 18.23 -34.13 9.86
CA GLU A 10 17.06 -33.27 9.62
C GLU A 10 17.18 -31.93 10.36
N LEU A 11 17.66 -31.93 11.61
CA LEU A 11 17.90 -30.71 12.37
C LEU A 11 19.01 -29.86 11.76
N GLU A 12 20.10 -30.49 11.32
CA GLU A 12 21.23 -29.82 10.69
C GLU A 12 20.81 -29.14 9.37
N GLU A 13 20.02 -29.84 8.56
CA GLU A 13 19.46 -29.28 7.32
C GLU A 13 18.52 -28.11 7.59
N LYS A 14 17.61 -28.24 8.57
CA LYS A 14 16.73 -27.14 8.99
C LYS A 14 17.54 -25.95 9.51
N MET A 15 18.57 -26.19 10.30
CA MET A 15 19.43 -25.14 10.84
C MET A 15 20.21 -24.43 9.74
N SER A 16 20.76 -25.18 8.78
CA SER A 16 21.43 -24.61 7.60
C SER A 16 20.48 -23.73 6.81
N LYS A 17 19.28 -24.25 6.50
CA LYS A 17 18.26 -23.51 5.74
C LYS A 17 17.84 -22.20 6.43
N VAL A 18 17.51 -22.26 7.72
CA VAL A 18 17.12 -21.06 8.49
C VAL A 18 18.27 -20.05 8.58
N THR A 19 19.51 -20.53 8.69
CA THR A 19 20.69 -19.66 8.72
C THR A 19 20.87 -18.96 7.37
N ASP A 20 20.74 -19.68 6.26
CA ASP A 20 20.85 -19.11 4.91
C ASP A 20 19.77 -18.07 4.67
N GLU A 21 18.50 -18.39 4.97
CA GLU A 21 17.38 -17.46 4.89
C GLU A 21 17.61 -16.21 5.75
N SER A 22 18.06 -16.39 7.00
CA SER A 22 18.41 -15.28 7.90
C SER A 22 19.52 -14.40 7.34
N THR A 23 20.54 -14.99 6.68
CA THR A 23 21.63 -14.21 6.09
C THR A 23 21.17 -13.37 4.90
N ILE A 24 20.23 -13.88 4.10
CA ILE A 24 19.65 -13.15 2.96
C ILE A 24 18.83 -11.97 3.47
N VAL A 25 17.88 -12.22 4.37
CA VAL A 25 17.04 -11.16 4.96
C VAL A 25 17.90 -10.10 5.65
N ARG A 26 18.95 -10.50 6.36
CA ARG A 26 19.90 -9.57 6.99
C ARG A 26 20.65 -8.71 5.96
N LYS A 27 21.00 -9.27 4.80
CA LYS A 27 21.65 -8.50 3.73
C LYS A 27 20.69 -7.48 3.14
N GLU A 28 19.45 -7.88 2.84
CA GLU A 28 18.41 -6.97 2.32
C GLU A 28 18.11 -5.85 3.30
N TYR A 29 17.89 -6.19 4.58
CA TYR A 29 17.69 -5.21 5.65
C TYR A 29 18.83 -4.18 5.72
N LYS A 30 20.10 -4.62 5.63
CA LYS A 30 21.25 -3.71 5.64
C LYS A 30 21.24 -2.75 4.45
N VAL A 31 20.82 -3.20 3.27
CA VAL A 31 20.71 -2.34 2.09
C VAL A 31 19.61 -1.31 2.29
N SER A 32 18.40 -1.73 2.68
CA SER A 32 17.29 -0.83 2.96
C SER A 32 17.62 0.17 4.07
N ARG A 33 18.29 -0.28 5.13
CA ARG A 33 18.74 0.59 6.22
C ARG A 33 19.70 1.66 5.74
N ARG A 34 20.68 1.30 4.90
CA ARG A 34 21.61 2.28 4.30
C ARG A 34 20.88 3.32 3.46
N GLN A 35 19.85 2.91 2.70
CA GLN A 35 19.04 3.85 1.92
C GLN A 35 18.28 4.83 2.82
N LEU A 36 17.72 4.36 3.94
CA LEU A 36 17.06 5.23 4.92
C LEU A 36 18.03 6.23 5.56
N GLU A 37 19.22 5.79 5.96
CA GLU A 37 20.24 6.70 6.51
C GLU A 37 20.70 7.76 5.49
N LEU A 38 20.72 7.45 4.19
CA LEU A 38 21.01 8.41 3.13
C LEU A 38 19.84 9.38 2.86
N LEU A 39 18.60 9.00 3.19
CA LEU A 39 17.40 9.80 2.94
C LEU A 39 17.17 10.84 4.04
N LYS A 40 17.42 10.50 5.31
CA LYS A 40 17.29 11.42 6.46
C LYS A 40 17.90 12.81 6.23
N PRO A 41 19.20 12.95 5.89
CA PRO A 41 19.80 14.27 5.69
C PRO A 41 19.26 15.00 4.45
N LYS A 42 18.80 14.27 3.44
CA LYS A 42 18.16 14.88 2.25
C LYS A 42 16.82 15.49 2.60
N ILE A 43 16.03 14.82 3.45
CA ILE A 43 14.76 15.36 3.95
C ILE A 43 15.01 16.60 4.79
N GLU A 44 16.01 16.59 5.67
CA GLU A 44 16.40 17.81 6.41
C GLU A 44 16.83 18.95 5.47
N THR A 45 17.55 18.64 4.40
CA THR A 45 17.95 19.63 3.38
C THR A 45 16.74 20.25 2.70
N VAL A 46 15.74 19.44 2.34
CA VAL A 46 14.49 19.92 1.75
C VAL A 46 13.69 20.76 2.74
N PHE A 47 13.58 20.31 4.00
CA PHE A 47 12.91 21.04 5.07
C PHE A 47 13.47 22.46 5.23
N ASN A 48 14.80 22.57 5.18
CA ASN A 48 15.49 23.86 5.30
C ASN A 48 15.34 24.71 4.04
N SER A 49 15.37 24.11 2.85
CA SER A 49 15.28 24.85 1.57
C SER A 49 13.89 25.42 1.32
N THR A 50 12.82 24.72 1.74
CA THR A 50 11.44 25.20 1.68
C THR A 50 11.09 26.18 2.80
N LYS A 51 12.05 26.49 3.69
CA LYS A 51 11.87 27.37 4.86
C LYS A 51 10.71 26.94 5.75
N CYS A 52 10.60 25.64 6.00
CA CYS A 52 9.61 25.13 6.95
C CYS A 52 9.90 25.66 8.37
N ASP A 53 8.82 25.90 9.14
CA ASP A 53 8.96 26.39 10.51
C ASP A 53 9.40 25.25 11.44
N ARG A 54 10.56 25.41 12.07
CA ARG A 54 11.09 24.46 13.04
C ARG A 54 10.33 24.49 14.36
N ALA A 55 9.61 25.57 14.67
CA ALA A 55 8.78 25.64 15.87
C ALA A 55 7.63 24.62 15.80
N SER A 56 6.95 24.52 14.64
CA SER A 56 5.84 23.58 14.44
C SER A 56 6.23 22.12 14.70
N ILE A 57 7.42 21.71 14.25
CA ILE A 57 7.89 20.35 14.50
C ILE A 57 8.42 20.15 15.93
N THR A 58 9.01 21.17 16.54
CA THR A 58 9.51 21.11 17.92
C THR A 58 8.36 21.02 18.91
N GLU A 59 7.26 21.74 18.66
CA GLU A 59 6.03 21.66 19.44
C GLU A 59 5.36 20.28 19.30
N LEU A 60 5.31 19.74 18.07
CA LEU A 60 4.70 18.43 17.80
C LEU A 60 5.49 17.25 18.39
N LEU A 61 6.81 17.31 18.36
CA LEU A 61 7.69 16.21 18.76
C LEU A 61 8.25 16.33 20.18
N GLY A 62 8.08 17.47 20.86
CA GLY A 62 8.49 17.63 22.25
C GLY A 62 10.01 17.65 22.47
N GLY A 63 10.78 18.19 21.53
CA GLY A 63 12.23 18.29 21.59
C GLY A 63 12.97 17.19 20.82
N GLY A 64 13.78 17.62 19.84
CA GLY A 64 14.53 16.76 18.91
C GLY A 64 14.54 17.39 17.51
N VAL A 65 15.61 18.12 17.17
CA VAL A 65 15.68 18.97 15.97
C VAL A 65 16.16 18.20 14.71
N THR A 66 16.52 16.92 14.87
CA THR A 66 17.07 16.09 13.80
C THR A 66 16.09 15.02 13.35
N ALA A 67 16.09 14.73 12.05
CA ALA A 67 15.28 13.69 11.45
C ALA A 67 15.79 12.30 11.87
N ASP A 68 14.92 11.52 12.50
CA ASP A 68 15.16 10.15 12.93
C ASP A 68 14.14 9.17 12.33
N ASP A 69 14.28 7.87 12.61
CA ASP A 69 13.38 6.85 12.05
C ASP A 69 11.91 7.01 12.51
N ASN A 70 11.68 7.66 13.65
CA ASN A 70 10.36 7.79 14.25
C ASN A 70 9.63 9.05 13.77
N ASN A 71 10.38 10.09 13.40
CA ASN A 71 9.86 11.42 13.10
C ASN A 71 9.89 11.81 11.61
N ILE A 72 10.55 11.01 10.76
CA ILE A 72 10.78 11.35 9.34
C ILE A 72 9.48 11.53 8.55
N ILE A 73 8.43 10.80 8.91
CA ILE A 73 7.11 10.90 8.29
C ILE A 73 6.45 12.23 8.64
N GLN A 74 6.62 12.71 9.88
CA GLN A 74 6.13 14.00 10.34
C GLN A 74 6.87 15.14 9.63
N TYR A 75 8.19 15.04 9.46
CA TYR A 75 8.95 15.97 8.61
C TYR A 75 8.37 16.07 7.21
N LEU A 76 8.08 14.93 6.57
CA LEU A 76 7.50 14.90 5.22
C LEU A 76 6.11 15.54 5.15
N GLY A 77 5.25 15.29 6.14
CA GLY A 77 3.92 15.91 6.20
C GLY A 77 3.98 17.44 6.31
N ILE A 78 4.90 17.98 7.12
CA ILE A 78 5.08 19.43 7.24
C ILE A 78 5.63 20.03 5.93
N ILE A 79 6.59 19.35 5.29
CA ILE A 79 7.13 19.76 3.99
C ILE A 79 6.02 19.78 2.93
N GLU A 80 5.17 18.77 2.90
CA GLU A 80 4.03 18.67 1.98
C GLU A 80 3.07 19.85 2.18
N GLN A 81 2.68 20.11 3.43
CA GLN A 81 1.81 21.24 3.75
C GLN A 81 2.42 22.58 3.27
N LYS A 82 3.71 22.83 3.56
CA LYS A 82 4.39 24.06 3.14
C LYS A 82 4.52 24.18 1.63
N CYS A 83 4.80 23.09 0.93
CA CYS A 83 4.81 23.07 -0.53
C CYS A 83 3.42 23.40 -1.11
N ASN A 84 2.36 22.85 -0.52
CA ASN A 84 0.99 23.11 -0.96
C ASN A 84 0.59 24.59 -0.74
N GLU A 85 0.93 25.16 0.42
CA GLU A 85 0.73 26.59 0.72
C GLU A 85 1.45 27.49 -0.30
N LEU A 86 2.71 27.17 -0.64
CA LEU A 86 3.48 27.91 -1.64
C LEU A 86 2.88 27.81 -3.04
N LEU A 87 2.38 26.63 -3.41
CA LEU A 87 1.74 26.41 -4.71
C LEU A 87 0.43 27.22 -4.83
N GLN A 88 -0.40 27.21 -3.79
CA GLN A 88 -1.63 28.01 -3.75
C GLN A 88 -1.35 29.51 -3.79
N THR A 89 -0.34 29.98 -3.04
CA THR A 89 0.07 31.39 -3.06
C THR A 89 0.50 31.82 -4.46
N LYS A 90 1.29 30.98 -5.15
CA LYS A 90 1.72 31.24 -6.53
C LYS A 90 0.53 31.23 -7.51
N ALA A 91 -0.42 30.32 -7.34
CA ALA A 91 -1.63 30.28 -8.15
C ALA A 91 -2.44 31.56 -7.98
N LEU A 92 -2.70 32.00 -6.74
CA LEU A 92 -3.40 33.25 -6.44
C LEU A 92 -2.68 34.49 -7.00
N GLN A 93 -1.35 34.55 -6.92
CA GLN A 93 -0.58 35.63 -7.53
C GLN A 93 -0.78 35.69 -9.05
N LYS A 94 -0.81 34.54 -9.74
CA LYS A 94 -1.08 34.50 -11.18
C LYS A 94 -2.48 35.01 -11.51
N VAL A 95 -3.49 34.63 -10.72
CA VAL A 95 -4.87 35.14 -10.90
C VAL A 95 -4.88 36.65 -10.77
N LYS A 96 -4.26 37.18 -9.71
CA LYS A 96 -4.24 38.62 -9.44
C LYS A 96 -3.60 39.40 -10.60
N LEU A 97 -2.44 38.93 -11.08
CA LEU A 97 -1.77 39.54 -12.23
C LEU A 97 -2.62 39.45 -13.50
N ALA A 98 -3.28 38.32 -13.74
CA ALA A 98 -4.15 38.14 -14.90
C ALA A 98 -5.40 39.05 -14.85
N LEU A 99 -5.95 39.27 -13.64
CA LEU A 99 -7.07 40.19 -13.40
C LEU A 99 -6.64 41.65 -13.62
N ASP A 100 -5.47 42.05 -13.11
CA ASP A 100 -4.89 43.37 -13.32
C ASP A 100 -4.55 43.62 -14.81
N GLU A 101 -4.23 42.57 -15.58
CA GLU A 101 -3.95 42.63 -17.02
C GLU A 101 -5.17 42.35 -17.94
N ALA A 102 -6.38 42.20 -17.40
CA ALA A 102 -7.60 41.85 -18.14
C ALA A 102 -7.44 40.64 -19.10
N ARG A 103 -6.58 39.68 -18.72
CA ARG A 103 -6.38 38.42 -19.45
C ARG A 103 -7.14 37.31 -18.74
N GLU A 104 -8.18 36.79 -19.39
CA GLU A 104 -8.81 35.54 -18.95
C GLU A 104 -7.82 34.39 -19.18
N THR A 105 -7.18 33.90 -18.12
CA THR A 105 -6.49 32.60 -18.16
C THR A 105 -7.26 31.61 -17.31
N PRO A 106 -7.64 30.43 -17.83
CA PRO A 106 -8.21 29.37 -17.02
C PRO A 106 -7.09 28.82 -16.12
N ILE A 107 -7.16 29.11 -14.82
CA ILE A 107 -6.18 28.63 -13.85
C ILE A 107 -6.69 27.30 -13.31
N ASP A 108 -6.21 26.24 -13.96
CA ASP A 108 -6.41 24.85 -13.52
C ASP A 108 -5.85 24.68 -12.09
N GLY A 109 -6.69 24.16 -11.19
CA GLY A 109 -6.34 23.88 -9.79
C GLY A 109 -6.77 24.88 -8.71
N LEU A 110 -7.38 26.02 -9.04
CA LEU A 110 -7.87 26.98 -8.02
C LEU A 110 -9.32 26.72 -7.56
N GLN A 111 -10.08 25.88 -8.26
CA GLN A 111 -11.47 25.52 -7.91
C GLN A 111 -11.58 24.37 -6.88
N GLY A 112 -10.52 24.05 -6.13
CA GLY A 112 -10.53 22.92 -5.20
C GLY A 112 -10.54 21.55 -5.89
N VAL A 113 -10.27 21.52 -7.19
CA VAL A 113 -10.01 20.28 -7.93
C VAL A 113 -8.58 19.89 -7.60
N GLY A 114 -8.42 18.93 -6.68
CA GLY A 114 -7.12 18.30 -6.44
C GLY A 114 -6.53 17.71 -7.73
N PRO A 115 -5.25 17.31 -7.74
CA PRO A 115 -4.68 16.62 -8.89
C PRO A 115 -5.64 15.52 -9.35
N GLN A 116 -5.97 15.50 -10.65
CA GLN A 116 -6.87 14.49 -11.19
C GLN A 116 -6.33 13.12 -10.74
N PRO A 117 -7.16 12.30 -10.08
CA PRO A 117 -6.71 11.00 -9.64
C PRO A 117 -6.16 10.26 -10.87
N ALA A 118 -4.96 9.70 -10.76
CA ALA A 118 -4.31 8.95 -11.83
C ALA A 118 -5.16 7.75 -12.31
N HIS A 119 -6.24 7.47 -11.60
CA HIS A 119 -7.22 6.44 -11.85
C HIS A 119 -8.59 7.11 -12.00
N GLY A 120 -9.33 6.78 -13.07
CA GLY A 120 -10.71 7.27 -13.24
C GLY A 120 -11.61 6.87 -12.07
N ASN A 121 -12.76 7.54 -11.93
CA ASN A 121 -13.72 7.33 -10.83
C ASN A 121 -13.89 5.85 -10.49
N ILE A 122 -13.26 5.42 -9.39
CA ILE A 122 -13.44 4.09 -8.84
C ILE A 122 -14.82 4.12 -8.19
N SER A 123 -15.80 3.52 -8.85
CA SER A 123 -17.12 3.30 -8.25
C SER A 123 -16.96 2.27 -7.14
N ILE A 124 -16.67 2.74 -5.93
CA ILE A 124 -16.72 1.92 -4.72
C ILE A 124 -18.21 1.69 -4.44
N ALA A 125 -18.78 0.66 -5.06
CA ALA A 125 -20.08 0.16 -4.65
C ALA A 125 -19.90 -0.38 -3.22
N PRO A 126 -20.66 0.12 -2.23
CA PRO A 126 -20.65 -0.52 -0.92
C PRO A 126 -21.02 -1.99 -1.11
N PRO A 127 -20.33 -2.93 -0.44
CA PRO A 127 -20.75 -4.32 -0.47
C PRO A 127 -22.20 -4.39 -0.01
N THR A 128 -23.00 -5.21 -0.67
CA THR A 128 -24.34 -5.53 -0.19
C THR A 128 -24.19 -6.08 1.22
N ILE A 129 -24.69 -5.35 2.23
CA ILE A 129 -24.91 -5.92 3.55
C ILE A 129 -26.09 -6.86 3.34
N GLU A 130 -25.77 -8.12 3.01
CA GLU A 130 -26.68 -9.20 3.27
C GLU A 130 -26.85 -9.28 4.77
N GLU A 131 -28.11 -9.12 5.20
CA GLU A 131 -28.55 -9.26 6.59
C GLU A 131 -28.48 -10.75 6.99
N GLU A 132 -27.30 -11.36 6.87
CA GLU A 132 -27.01 -12.62 7.55
C GLU A 132 -26.81 -12.27 9.02
N GLY A 133 -27.85 -12.55 9.79
CA GLY A 133 -28.00 -12.14 11.18
C GLY A 133 -26.75 -12.41 12.01
N ASP A 134 -26.24 -11.33 12.59
CA ASP A 134 -25.41 -11.24 13.80
C ASP A 134 -24.79 -12.58 14.25
N GLN A 135 -23.92 -13.15 13.40
CA GLN A 135 -23.09 -14.28 13.79
C GLN A 135 -21.99 -13.71 14.67
N SER A 136 -22.34 -13.65 15.97
CA SER A 136 -21.47 -13.52 17.13
C SER A 136 -20.01 -13.85 16.79
N TRP A 137 -19.14 -12.86 16.98
CA TRP A 137 -17.69 -12.89 16.80
C TRP A 137 -16.95 -13.89 17.73
N TYR A 138 -17.68 -14.83 18.33
CA TYR A 138 -17.21 -15.97 19.10
C TYR A 138 -17.45 -17.28 18.36
N SER A 139 -17.26 -17.32 17.04
CA SER A 139 -17.08 -18.61 16.37
C SER A 139 -15.71 -19.14 16.79
N ASN A 140 -15.73 -20.07 17.73
CA ASN A 140 -14.55 -20.70 18.30
C ASN A 140 -13.92 -21.61 17.22
N ASP A 141 -13.01 -21.06 16.41
CA ASP A 141 -12.24 -21.78 15.36
C ASP A 141 -11.46 -23.00 15.90
N ALA A 142 -11.42 -23.20 17.22
CA ALA A 142 -10.82 -24.36 17.87
C ALA A 142 -11.79 -25.53 18.10
N LYS A 143 -13.09 -25.41 17.80
CA LYS A 143 -14.05 -26.51 18.01
C LYS A 143 -14.11 -27.43 16.79
N PRO A 144 -13.78 -28.73 16.92
CA PRO A 144 -13.90 -29.66 15.80
C PRO A 144 -15.36 -29.78 15.37
N LEU A 145 -15.59 -29.80 14.05
CA LEU A 145 -16.92 -29.97 13.47
C LEU A 145 -17.59 -31.23 14.04
N THR A 146 -18.88 -31.09 14.35
CA THR A 146 -19.75 -32.21 14.70
C THR A 146 -20.08 -33.04 13.46
N VAL A 147 -20.48 -34.29 13.67
CA VAL A 147 -20.71 -35.25 12.56
C VAL A 147 -21.85 -34.79 11.66
N GLU A 148 -22.85 -34.13 12.26
CA GLU A 148 -24.01 -33.56 11.61
C GLU A 148 -23.63 -32.39 10.68
N GLU A 149 -22.71 -31.53 11.11
CA GLU A 149 -22.19 -30.40 10.32
C GLU A 149 -21.38 -30.90 9.12
N VAL A 150 -20.59 -31.97 9.28
CA VAL A 150 -19.85 -32.59 8.17
C VAL A 150 -20.80 -33.17 7.12
N GLN A 151 -21.88 -33.83 7.54
CA GLN A 151 -22.88 -34.36 6.60
C GLN A 151 -23.58 -33.24 5.82
N ALA A 152 -23.93 -32.14 6.48
CA ALA A 152 -24.53 -30.99 5.82
C ALA A 152 -23.60 -30.35 4.78
N LEU A 153 -22.30 -30.22 5.11
CA LEU A 153 -21.30 -29.63 4.21
C LEU A 153 -21.11 -30.46 2.93
N ILE A 154 -21.11 -31.80 3.05
CA ILE A 154 -20.99 -32.71 1.90
C ILE A 154 -22.19 -32.56 0.95
N LEU A 155 -23.40 -32.41 1.50
CA LEU A 155 -24.61 -32.23 0.68
C LEU A 155 -24.62 -30.88 -0.04
N GLN A 156 -24.13 -29.81 0.59
CA GLN A 156 -23.98 -28.51 -0.06
C GLN A 156 -22.96 -28.55 -1.21
N LEU A 157 -21.81 -29.20 -1.01
CA LEU A 157 -20.79 -29.37 -2.05
C LEU A 157 -21.27 -30.21 -3.24
N ALA A 158 -22.14 -31.19 -3.00
CA ALA A 158 -22.75 -31.98 -4.07
C ALA A 158 -23.70 -31.14 -4.95
N ASN A 159 -24.37 -30.13 -4.40
CA ASN A 159 -25.30 -29.28 -5.14
C ASN A 159 -24.60 -28.24 -6.04
N VAL A 160 -23.35 -27.85 -5.71
CA VAL A 160 -22.58 -26.84 -6.47
C VAL A 160 -21.93 -27.43 -7.74
N ARG A 161 -21.65 -28.74 -7.80
CA ARG A 161 -21.00 -29.38 -8.98
C ARG A 161 -21.94 -29.74 -10.13
N GLY A 162 -23.24 -29.45 -10.02
CA GLY A 162 -24.29 -29.90 -10.95
C GLY A 162 -24.71 -28.93 -12.06
N GLY A 163 -24.06 -27.78 -12.26
CA GLY A 163 -24.52 -26.81 -13.26
C GLY A 163 -23.44 -25.91 -13.83
N ILE A 164 -23.11 -26.11 -15.11
CA ILE A 164 -22.91 -25.12 -16.19
C ILE A 164 -22.05 -25.77 -17.30
N LEU A 165 -22.75 -26.39 -18.26
CA LEU A 165 -22.30 -26.62 -19.63
C LEU A 165 -23.27 -25.85 -20.53
N LYS A 166 -22.78 -24.77 -21.18
CA LYS A 166 -23.15 -24.24 -22.51
C LYS A 166 -22.90 -22.73 -22.60
N GLY A 167 -22.20 -22.29 -23.65
CA GLY A 167 -22.26 -20.90 -24.09
C GLY A 167 -21.00 -20.44 -24.84
N ALA A 168 -21.13 -20.23 -26.14
CA ALA A 168 -20.08 -19.94 -27.10
C ALA A 168 -19.53 -18.49 -27.06
N GLY A 169 -18.33 -18.30 -27.61
CA GLY A 169 -17.77 -16.97 -27.89
C GLY A 169 -16.39 -17.04 -28.55
N ALA A 170 -16.35 -17.33 -29.86
CA ALA A 170 -15.13 -17.32 -30.66
C ALA A 170 -14.60 -15.88 -30.85
N SER A 171 -13.34 -15.63 -30.50
CA SER A 171 -12.63 -14.39 -30.87
C SER A 171 -11.41 -14.70 -31.73
N LYS A 172 -11.39 -14.09 -32.92
CA LYS A 172 -10.40 -14.24 -33.98
C LYS A 172 -9.17 -13.38 -33.67
N TYR A 173 -7.98 -13.92 -33.82
CA TYR A 173 -6.75 -13.14 -34.05
C TYR A 173 -6.06 -13.64 -35.33
N PRO A 174 -5.72 -12.76 -36.30
CA PRO A 174 -5.00 -13.19 -37.49
C PRO A 174 -3.49 -13.26 -37.23
N ALA A 175 -2.91 -14.42 -37.54
CA ALA A 175 -1.47 -14.65 -37.58
C ALA A 175 -0.85 -14.03 -38.84
N LYS A 176 0.10 -13.10 -38.68
CA LYS A 176 0.92 -12.60 -39.79
C LYS A 176 1.99 -13.66 -40.15
N ARG A 177 1.88 -14.26 -41.34
CA ARG A 177 2.93 -15.10 -41.93
C ARG A 177 3.97 -14.22 -42.64
N LYS A 178 5.25 -14.47 -42.34
CA LYS A 178 6.40 -14.12 -43.18
C LYS A 178 6.21 -14.66 -44.61
N ARG A 179 6.65 -13.88 -45.60
CA ARG A 179 7.03 -14.40 -46.91
C ARG A 179 8.46 -13.97 -47.22
N ALA A 180 9.15 -14.91 -47.86
CA ALA A 180 10.45 -14.81 -48.50
C ALA A 180 10.46 -13.76 -49.63
#